data_AF-A0A3B8PJS9-F1
#
_entry.id   AF-A0A3B8PJS9-F1
#
_cell.length_a   1.000
_cell.length_b   1.000
_cell.length_c   1.000
_cell.angle_alpha   90.00
_cell.angle_beta   90.00
_cell.angle_gamma   90.00
#
_symmetry.space_group_name_H-M   'P 1'
#
loop_
_entity.id
_entity.type
_entity.pdbx_description
1 polymer ?
#
loop_
_entity_poly.entity_id
_entity_poly.type
_entity_poly.pdbx_seq_one_letter_code
_entity_poly.pdbx_strand_id
1 'polypeptide(L)'
;MPARSSLTASTASTIPSNTRSSTSMAAGSSSSRGPTRRRSPATTSRPPATTTTRSCTSSTCLIPSCGCPTVSHPPTTNRLHPFHLEPHRMGKFLFDKDVRLTPLRNKTIGVLGYGNQGRAQALNLRDSGCDVIIGNRRDRYRKTAVEDGFDVSPISEVVPRADILIIAIPDEIQQQVYEKHIRDHLLPGQVMDFASSYGIRFECIVPPDDIDVVMMSPRAMGVTVREAYEADKGVPGFVAVWQDVSGKARQVALALAKAVGCTRAGVFECRFEDESDINLLGEQGLWPLFTQALLLTYEVAVEAGIPPEVALIEYCASGEASEIFRQMALDGIVRQARFHSPTSRYGTLTRAEKLPNKAMKDRLQKAMNGIRNGRFAKEWANEQAEGYPNLTKLMKQAENHPITKTERKVHAITKCPKNYSVDPS
;
A
#
# COMPACT_ATOMS: atom_id res chain seq x y z
N MET A 1 -42.91 22.79 -30.97
CA MET A 1 -43.92 22.36 -31.97
C MET A 1 -43.40 22.68 -33.36
N PRO A 2 -43.66 21.86 -34.37
CA PRO A 2 -43.44 20.40 -34.49
C PRO A 2 -42.52 20.15 -35.74
N ALA A 3 -42.13 18.98 -36.24
CA ALA A 3 -42.57 17.57 -36.18
C ALA A 3 -41.30 16.71 -36.45
N ARG A 4 -41.00 15.57 -35.80
CA ARG A 4 -41.64 14.24 -35.81
C ARG A 4 -41.86 13.61 -37.20
N SER A 5 -41.03 12.60 -37.51
CA SER A 5 -41.41 11.27 -38.04
C SER A 5 -40.17 10.36 -37.97
N SER A 6 -39.98 9.40 -37.05
CA SER A 6 -40.70 8.17 -36.67
C SER A 6 -40.61 7.01 -37.67
N LEU A 7 -40.02 5.90 -37.18
CA LEU A 7 -40.32 4.47 -37.46
C LEU A 7 -39.79 3.92 -38.82
N THR A 8 -39.27 2.69 -38.96
CA THR A 8 -39.55 1.41 -38.28
C THR A 8 -38.57 0.28 -38.67
N ALA A 9 -38.49 -0.75 -37.80
CA ALA A 9 -38.25 -2.19 -38.05
C ALA A 9 -36.89 -2.67 -38.61
N SER A 10 -36.09 -3.47 -37.90
CA SER A 10 -36.27 -4.88 -37.44
C SER A 10 -36.14 -5.92 -38.56
N THR A 11 -35.04 -6.68 -38.54
CA THR A 11 -35.07 -8.14 -38.77
C THR A 11 -33.84 -8.79 -38.13
N ALA A 12 -34.11 -9.66 -37.17
CA ALA A 12 -33.20 -10.68 -36.66
C ALA A 12 -32.96 -11.75 -37.75
N SER A 13 -31.74 -12.29 -37.82
CA SER A 13 -31.45 -13.52 -38.57
C SER A 13 -30.97 -14.59 -37.60
N THR A 14 -31.76 -15.64 -37.55
CA THR A 14 -31.65 -16.84 -36.74
C THR A 14 -30.58 -17.79 -37.29
N ILE A 15 -29.95 -18.49 -36.35
CA ILE A 15 -29.09 -19.68 -36.50
C ILE A 15 -29.83 -20.81 -37.26
N PRO A 16 -29.09 -21.75 -37.89
CA PRO A 16 -29.47 -23.14 -37.76
C PRO A 16 -28.36 -24.02 -37.20
N SER A 17 -28.76 -24.73 -36.16
CA SER A 17 -28.13 -25.89 -35.54
C SER A 17 -28.02 -27.06 -36.51
N ASN A 18 -26.93 -27.82 -36.41
CA ASN A 18 -26.90 -29.20 -36.90
C ASN A 18 -26.47 -30.16 -35.78
N THR A 19 -27.19 -31.27 -35.71
CA THR A 19 -27.20 -32.28 -34.65
C THR A 19 -26.58 -33.60 -35.12
N ARG A 20 -26.14 -34.42 -34.13
CA ARG A 20 -25.91 -35.88 -34.14
C ARG A 20 -24.63 -36.36 -34.88
N SER A 21 -23.89 -37.40 -34.45
CA SER A 21 -24.18 -38.54 -33.57
C SER A 21 -22.91 -39.26 -33.05
N SER A 22 -23.10 -39.91 -31.89
CA SER A 22 -22.43 -41.02 -31.20
C SER A 22 -21.55 -42.05 -31.94
N THR A 23 -20.47 -42.49 -31.25
CA THR A 23 -19.95 -43.87 -30.98
C THR A 23 -18.55 -43.72 -30.33
N SER A 24 -17.89 -44.64 -29.62
CA SER A 24 -18.18 -45.73 -28.67
C SER A 24 -16.84 -46.12 -27.99
N MET A 25 -16.87 -46.54 -26.73
CA MET A 25 -15.96 -47.46 -26.00
C MET A 25 -14.56 -47.83 -26.56
N ALA A 26 -13.53 -47.80 -25.69
CA ALA A 26 -12.67 -48.96 -25.44
C ALA A 26 -11.87 -48.83 -24.13
N ALA A 27 -11.94 -49.88 -23.32
CA ALA A 27 -11.15 -50.14 -22.14
C ALA A 27 -9.78 -50.74 -22.53
N GLY A 28 -8.76 -50.55 -21.68
CA GLY A 28 -7.45 -51.19 -21.79
C GLY A 28 -6.79 -51.31 -20.41
N SER A 29 -6.78 -52.53 -19.89
CA SER A 29 -6.23 -52.95 -18.60
C SER A 29 -4.96 -53.78 -18.78
N SER A 30 -3.92 -53.56 -17.96
CA SER A 30 -2.94 -54.54 -17.46
C SER A 30 -1.84 -53.77 -16.70
N SER A 31 -1.64 -53.85 -15.38
CA SER A 31 -1.24 -54.95 -14.49
C SER A 31 0.14 -55.57 -14.76
N SER A 32 1.13 -55.24 -13.91
CA SER A 32 2.21 -56.16 -13.53
C SER A 32 2.71 -55.86 -12.11
N ARG A 33 2.54 -56.86 -11.22
CA ARG A 33 3.10 -56.96 -9.85
C ARG A 33 4.59 -57.33 -9.94
N GLY A 34 5.48 -56.71 -9.16
CA GLY A 34 6.06 -57.23 -7.90
C GLY A 34 7.60 -57.40 -8.01
N PRO A 35 8.38 -57.66 -6.94
CA PRO A 35 8.00 -57.88 -5.54
C PRO A 35 8.77 -57.03 -4.48
N THR A 36 8.29 -57.23 -3.26
CA THR A 36 8.69 -56.77 -1.92
C THR A 36 10.13 -56.98 -1.46
N ARG A 37 10.63 -56.09 -0.59
CA ARG A 37 11.43 -56.50 0.60
C ARG A 37 11.26 -55.52 1.78
N ARG A 38 10.89 -56.09 2.94
CA ARG A 38 10.81 -55.47 4.28
C ARG A 38 12.21 -55.21 4.87
N ARG A 39 12.36 -54.16 5.68
CA ARG A 39 12.88 -54.21 7.07
C ARG A 39 12.59 -52.89 7.83
N SER A 40 12.27 -53.05 9.11
CA SER A 40 11.74 -52.08 10.09
C SER A 40 12.87 -51.38 10.90
N PRO A 41 12.56 -50.45 11.82
CA PRO A 41 13.31 -49.20 12.05
C PRO A 41 14.31 -49.24 13.21
N ALA A 42 15.19 -48.23 13.27
CA ALA A 42 16.03 -47.95 14.43
C ALA A 42 15.70 -46.57 15.01
N THR A 43 15.13 -46.60 16.21
CA THR A 43 15.04 -45.54 17.23
C THR A 43 16.40 -45.33 17.89
N THR A 44 16.83 -44.06 18.08
CA THR A 44 17.69 -43.67 19.21
C THR A 44 17.40 -42.26 19.70
N SER A 45 16.69 -42.23 20.83
CA SER A 45 16.81 -41.36 22.01
C SER A 45 17.65 -40.08 21.96
N ARG A 46 16.96 -38.98 22.31
CA ARG A 46 17.42 -37.67 22.78
C ARG A 46 17.65 -37.72 24.30
N PRO A 47 18.72 -37.14 24.87
CA PRO A 47 18.82 -36.93 26.32
C PRO A 47 18.32 -35.52 26.73
N PRO A 48 17.85 -35.34 27.99
CA PRO A 48 17.27 -34.10 28.47
C PRO A 48 18.33 -33.13 29.01
N ALA A 49 18.03 -31.83 28.93
CA ALA A 49 18.81 -30.76 29.52
C ALA A 49 18.54 -30.69 31.03
N THR A 50 19.61 -30.75 31.82
CA THR A 50 19.60 -30.47 33.26
C THR A 50 19.93 -29.00 33.51
N THR A 51 19.04 -28.35 34.27
CA THR A 51 19.22 -27.03 34.86
C THR A 51 20.33 -27.10 35.92
N THR A 52 21.31 -26.21 35.85
CA THR A 52 22.18 -25.94 37.01
C THR A 52 22.54 -24.46 37.05
N THR A 53 21.94 -23.78 38.02
CA THR A 53 22.33 -22.48 38.54
C THR A 53 23.76 -22.55 39.09
N ARG A 54 24.64 -21.67 38.63
CA ARG A 54 25.87 -21.32 39.36
C ARG A 54 26.12 -19.82 39.27
N SER A 55 26.04 -19.19 40.43
CA SER A 55 26.63 -17.90 40.74
C SER A 55 28.16 -17.98 40.63
N CYS A 56 28.77 -16.97 40.01
CA CYS A 56 30.18 -16.67 40.20
C CYS A 56 30.36 -15.15 40.27
N THR A 57 30.94 -14.74 41.38
CA THR A 57 31.36 -13.41 41.76
C THR A 57 32.62 -12.95 41.03
N SER A 58 32.73 -11.63 40.89
CA SER A 58 33.94 -10.80 40.76
C SER A 58 34.87 -11.04 39.56
N SER A 59 35.06 -10.00 38.74
CA SER A 59 36.37 -9.34 38.62
C SER A 59 36.23 -7.99 37.92
N THR A 60 36.79 -6.98 38.59
CA THR A 60 36.95 -5.59 38.21
C THR A 60 37.81 -5.47 36.95
N CYS A 61 37.38 -4.69 35.96
CA CYS A 61 38.27 -4.18 34.93
C CYS A 61 37.92 -2.72 34.62
N LEU A 62 38.84 -1.83 35.02
CA LEU A 62 38.81 -0.39 34.80
C LEU A 62 39.53 -0.08 33.49
N ILE A 63 38.80 0.39 32.46
CA ILE A 63 39.36 1.21 31.36
C ILE A 63 38.27 2.25 30.97
N PRO A 64 38.60 3.55 30.86
CA PRO A 64 37.64 4.61 30.59
C PRO A 64 37.29 4.67 29.10
N SER A 65 36.00 4.55 28.76
CA SER A 65 35.52 4.75 27.39
C SER A 65 34.85 6.12 27.26
N CYS A 66 35.16 6.75 26.13
CA CYS A 66 34.73 8.06 25.67
C CYS A 66 33.20 8.23 25.76
N GLY A 67 32.76 9.39 26.24
CA GLY A 67 31.35 9.75 26.33
C GLY A 67 30.67 9.80 24.97
N CYS A 68 29.83 8.81 24.70
CA CYS A 68 28.69 8.95 23.80
C CYS A 68 27.51 9.48 24.64
N PRO A 69 26.83 10.55 24.23
CA PRO A 69 25.61 10.97 24.91
C PRO A 69 24.53 9.92 24.65
N THR A 70 24.19 9.17 25.69
CA THR A 70 23.01 8.30 25.71
C THR A 70 21.78 9.20 25.55
N VAL A 71 21.11 9.10 24.40
CA VAL A 71 19.78 9.66 24.20
C VAL A 71 18.85 8.91 25.15
N SER A 72 18.46 9.55 26.24
CA SER A 72 17.44 9.06 27.14
C SER A 72 16.11 9.09 26.39
N HIS A 73 15.60 7.92 26.00
CA HIS A 73 14.21 7.80 25.55
C HIS A 73 13.29 8.25 26.69
N PRO A 74 12.33 9.16 26.44
CA PRO A 74 11.31 9.45 27.44
C PRO A 74 10.50 8.17 27.71
N PRO A 75 9.98 7.99 28.93
CA PRO A 75 9.20 6.81 29.27
C PRO A 75 7.97 6.76 28.35
N THR A 76 7.83 5.67 27.58
CA THR A 76 6.62 5.35 26.84
C THR A 76 5.46 5.26 27.82
N THR A 77 4.70 6.34 27.97
CA THR A 77 3.38 6.28 28.58
C THR A 77 2.51 5.45 27.66
N ASN A 78 2.30 4.20 28.04
CA ASN A 78 1.45 3.24 27.36
C ASN A 78 -0.03 3.66 27.54
N ARG A 79 -0.44 4.80 26.95
CA ARG A 79 -1.86 5.21 26.86
C ARG A 79 -2.43 4.78 25.51
N LEU A 80 -2.31 3.50 25.19
CA LEU A 80 -3.27 2.89 24.27
C LEU A 80 -4.61 2.84 25.01
N HIS A 81 -5.38 3.94 24.95
CA HIS A 81 -6.75 3.95 25.41
C HIS A 81 -7.49 2.78 24.74
N PRO A 82 -8.29 1.98 25.47
CA PRO A 82 -9.13 0.97 24.84
C PRO A 82 -10.06 1.69 23.86
N PHE A 83 -9.73 1.61 22.57
CA PHE A 83 -10.45 2.31 21.51
C PHE A 83 -11.84 1.70 21.36
N HIS A 84 -12.83 2.33 22.00
CA HIS A 84 -14.24 2.04 21.75
C HIS A 84 -14.58 2.69 20.41
N LEU A 85 -14.65 1.86 19.36
CA LEU A 85 -15.06 2.29 18.03
C LEU A 85 -16.57 2.50 18.03
N GLU A 86 -17.01 3.74 18.22
CA GLU A 86 -18.39 4.14 17.90
C GLU A 86 -18.71 3.74 16.44
N PRO A 87 -19.92 3.21 16.15
CA PRO A 87 -20.28 2.81 14.80
C PRO A 87 -20.17 3.99 13.83
N HIS A 88 -19.40 3.79 12.74
CA HIS A 88 -19.18 4.79 11.71
C HIS A 88 -20.49 5.43 11.25
N ARG A 89 -20.59 6.76 11.32
CA ARG A 89 -21.49 7.50 10.42
C ARG A 89 -21.06 7.13 9.00
N MET A 90 -21.99 6.63 8.18
CA MET A 90 -21.70 6.33 6.77
C MET A 90 -21.14 7.57 6.10
N GLY A 91 -19.84 7.56 5.78
CA GLY A 91 -19.19 8.63 5.05
C GLY A 91 -19.83 8.78 3.66
N LYS A 92 -20.09 10.01 3.24
CA LYS A 92 -20.56 10.33 1.89
C LYS A 92 -19.34 10.68 1.03
N PHE A 93 -19.28 10.16 -0.19
CA PHE A 93 -18.31 10.67 -1.16
C PHE A 93 -18.61 12.14 -1.49
N LEU A 94 -17.58 12.98 -1.38
CA LEU A 94 -17.63 14.39 -1.75
C LEU A 94 -16.89 14.59 -3.08
N PHE A 95 -17.46 15.44 -3.93
CA PHE A 95 -16.94 15.75 -5.25
C PHE A 95 -16.67 17.25 -5.41
N ASP A 96 -16.17 17.66 -6.57
CA ASP A 96 -15.82 19.05 -6.85
C ASP A 96 -16.91 20.06 -6.49
N LYS A 97 -18.18 19.72 -6.74
CA LYS A 97 -19.32 20.59 -6.43
C LYS A 97 -19.50 20.84 -4.93
N ASP A 98 -19.07 19.88 -4.11
CA ASP A 98 -19.27 19.88 -2.66
C ASP A 98 -18.16 20.65 -1.92
N VAL A 99 -17.03 20.94 -2.59
CA VAL A 99 -15.81 21.47 -1.98
C VAL A 99 -15.39 22.82 -2.58
N ARG A 100 -14.82 23.70 -1.75
CA ARG A 100 -14.35 25.05 -2.14
C ARG A 100 -12.85 25.18 -1.87
N LEU A 101 -12.15 25.92 -2.72
CA LEU A 101 -10.72 26.23 -2.57
C LEU A 101 -10.45 27.43 -1.65
N THR A 102 -11.50 28.17 -1.26
CA THR A 102 -11.39 29.36 -0.40
C THR A 102 -10.52 29.15 0.85
N PRO A 103 -10.53 27.99 1.54
CA PRO A 103 -9.65 27.74 2.68
C PRO A 103 -8.14 27.84 2.39
N LEU A 104 -7.72 27.67 1.14
CA LEU A 104 -6.31 27.76 0.72
C LEU A 104 -5.92 29.13 0.16
N ARG A 105 -6.86 30.07 0.04
CA ARG A 105 -6.57 31.38 -0.55
C ARG A 105 -5.61 32.16 0.35
N ASN A 106 -4.57 32.74 -0.24
CA ASN A 106 -3.53 33.52 0.44
C ASN A 106 -2.80 32.71 1.54
N LYS A 107 -2.73 31.38 1.39
CA LYS A 107 -1.99 30.49 2.26
C LYS A 107 -0.75 29.99 1.54
N THR A 108 0.38 29.99 2.23
CA THR A 108 1.62 29.38 1.74
C THR A 108 1.61 27.90 2.11
N ILE A 109 1.80 27.02 1.14
CA ILE A 109 1.82 25.57 1.34
C ILE A 109 3.26 25.06 1.21
N GLY A 110 3.81 24.53 2.31
CA GLY A 110 5.11 23.89 2.34
C GLY A 110 4.99 22.39 2.10
N VAL A 111 5.47 21.89 0.96
CA VAL A 111 5.54 20.45 0.72
C VAL A 111 6.91 19.93 1.17
N LEU A 112 6.90 19.11 2.22
CA LEU A 112 8.12 18.55 2.81
C LEU A 112 8.39 17.17 2.21
N GLY A 113 9.47 17.06 1.45
CA GLY A 113 9.81 15.89 0.65
C GLY A 113 9.27 15.97 -0.77
N TYR A 114 10.13 15.74 -1.76
CA TYR A 114 9.79 15.84 -3.19
C TYR A 114 9.90 14.49 -3.93
N GLY A 115 9.49 13.41 -3.25
CA GLY A 115 9.40 12.07 -3.82
C GLY A 115 8.14 11.88 -4.67
N ASN A 116 7.66 10.63 -4.76
CA ASN A 116 6.52 10.25 -5.60
C ASN A 116 5.25 11.08 -5.31
N GLN A 117 4.76 11.07 -4.05
CA GLN A 117 3.58 11.85 -3.65
C GLN A 117 3.87 13.35 -3.59
N GLY A 118 4.99 13.75 -3.00
CA GLY A 118 5.34 15.17 -2.82
C GLY A 118 5.42 15.93 -4.13
N ARG A 119 6.07 15.37 -5.16
CA ARG A 119 6.12 15.98 -6.50
C ARG A 119 4.73 16.14 -7.11
N ALA A 120 3.92 15.08 -7.08
CA ALA A 120 2.59 15.11 -7.68
C ALA A 120 1.66 16.14 -7.01
N GLN A 121 1.64 16.15 -5.68
CA GLN A 121 0.81 17.09 -4.93
C GLN A 121 1.29 18.53 -5.12
N ALA A 122 2.60 18.80 -5.03
CA ALA A 122 3.15 20.13 -5.24
C ALA A 122 2.80 20.71 -6.63
N LEU A 123 2.98 19.92 -7.69
CA LEU A 123 2.65 20.32 -9.05
C LEU A 123 1.15 20.61 -9.21
N ASN A 124 0.29 19.73 -8.69
CA ASN A 124 -1.17 19.91 -8.78
C ASN A 124 -1.66 21.12 -7.98
N LEU A 125 -1.11 21.34 -6.78
CA LEU A 125 -1.41 22.50 -5.93
C LEU A 125 -1.05 23.81 -6.62
N ARG A 126 0.14 23.88 -7.22
CA ARG A 126 0.58 25.04 -8.01
C ARG A 126 -0.33 25.28 -9.20
N ASP A 127 -0.65 24.23 -9.96
CA ASP A 127 -1.55 24.33 -11.12
C ASP A 127 -3.00 24.68 -10.72
N SER A 128 -3.37 24.44 -9.46
CA SER A 128 -4.62 24.91 -8.84
C SER A 128 -4.56 26.36 -8.33
N GLY A 129 -3.44 27.05 -8.53
CA GLY A 129 -3.24 28.45 -8.12
C GLY A 129 -2.87 28.64 -6.64
N CYS A 130 -2.39 27.59 -5.96
CA CYS A 130 -1.86 27.71 -4.61
C CYS A 130 -0.40 28.21 -4.62
N ASP A 131 0.00 28.92 -3.57
CA ASP A 131 1.40 29.28 -3.34
C ASP A 131 2.12 28.11 -2.68
N VAL A 132 3.15 27.57 -3.34
CA VAL A 132 3.81 26.32 -2.96
C VAL A 132 5.32 26.50 -2.88
N ILE A 133 5.89 26.14 -1.73
CA ILE A 133 7.33 26.09 -1.48
C ILE A 133 7.75 24.68 -1.08
N ILE A 134 8.97 24.27 -1.41
CA ILE A 134 9.44 22.89 -1.20
C ILE A 134 10.51 22.84 -0.12
N GLY A 135 10.27 22.02 0.90
CA GLY A 135 11.26 21.67 1.91
C GLY A 135 11.89 20.33 1.58
N ASN A 136 13.16 20.30 1.17
CA ASN A 136 13.83 19.04 0.84
C ASN A 136 15.32 19.06 1.23
N ARG A 137 15.84 17.90 1.60
CA ARG A 137 17.29 17.73 1.84
C ARG A 137 18.08 17.84 0.53
N ARG A 138 19.40 17.95 0.61
CA ARG A 138 20.28 17.93 -0.57
C ARG A 138 20.37 16.51 -1.15
N ASP A 139 19.50 16.19 -2.09
CA ASP A 139 19.52 14.94 -2.86
C ASP A 139 19.01 15.17 -4.30
N ARG A 140 18.78 14.07 -5.04
CA ARG A 140 18.26 14.15 -6.42
C ARG A 140 16.87 14.80 -6.50
N TYR A 141 16.01 14.59 -5.49
CA TYR A 141 14.65 15.12 -5.48
C TYR A 141 14.64 16.64 -5.36
N ARG A 142 15.60 17.22 -4.64
CA ARG A 142 15.82 18.67 -4.64
C ARG A 142 16.16 19.22 -6.02
N LYS A 143 16.97 18.50 -6.81
CA LYS A 143 17.30 18.93 -8.18
C LYS A 143 16.04 18.92 -9.05
N THR A 144 15.28 17.82 -8.99
CA THR A 144 14.00 17.70 -9.71
C THR A 144 13.01 18.80 -9.33
N ALA A 145 12.91 19.17 -8.04
CA ALA A 145 12.04 20.26 -7.60
C ALA A 145 12.42 21.62 -8.20
N VAL A 146 13.73 21.91 -8.29
CA VAL A 146 14.24 23.13 -8.94
C VAL A 146 13.97 23.11 -10.45
N GLU A 147 14.20 21.96 -11.10
CA GLU A 147 13.93 21.76 -12.54
C GLU A 147 12.44 21.91 -12.86
N ASP A 148 11.56 21.44 -11.97
CA ASP A 148 10.12 21.65 -12.06
C ASP A 148 9.68 23.10 -11.75
N GLY A 149 10.61 23.98 -11.36
CA GLY A 149 10.38 25.42 -11.19
C GLY A 149 9.95 25.86 -9.79
N PHE A 150 10.25 25.09 -8.74
CA PHE A 150 9.93 25.47 -7.35
C PHE A 150 11.07 26.19 -6.63
N ASP A 151 10.72 27.03 -5.65
CA ASP A 151 11.65 27.48 -4.61
C ASP A 151 11.90 26.33 -3.62
N VAL A 152 13.18 25.98 -3.40
CA VAL A 152 13.56 24.81 -2.60
C VAL A 152 14.58 25.16 -1.53
N SER A 153 14.11 25.13 -0.29
CA SER A 153 14.89 25.40 0.93
C SER A 153 15.05 24.13 1.79
N PRO A 154 15.98 24.14 2.76
CA PRO A 154 15.99 23.16 3.85
C PRO A 154 14.64 23.09 4.57
N ILE A 155 14.27 21.91 5.06
CA ILE A 155 12.98 21.68 5.75
C ILE A 155 12.77 22.68 6.89
N SER A 156 13.78 22.86 7.75
CA SER A 156 13.74 23.79 8.89
C SER A 156 13.47 25.25 8.51
N GLU A 157 13.82 25.66 7.28
CA GLU A 157 13.53 27.01 6.79
C GLU A 157 12.13 27.14 6.18
N VAL A 158 11.59 26.05 5.62
CA VAL A 158 10.24 26.03 5.03
C VAL A 158 9.16 25.99 6.10
N VAL A 159 9.38 25.23 7.19
CA VAL A 159 8.40 25.06 8.27
C VAL A 159 7.82 26.39 8.78
N PRO A 160 8.62 27.41 9.18
CA PRO A 160 8.08 28.65 9.71
C PRO A 160 7.54 29.61 8.63
N ARG A 161 7.77 29.31 7.34
CA ARG A 161 7.30 30.14 6.20
C ARG A 161 5.92 29.72 5.69
N ALA A 162 5.49 28.49 5.97
CA ALA A 162 4.24 27.95 5.46
C ALA A 162 3.10 28.12 6.47
N ASP A 163 1.87 28.26 5.97
CA ASP A 163 0.67 28.12 6.80
C ASP A 163 0.21 26.67 6.90
N ILE A 164 0.45 25.89 5.84
CA ILE A 164 0.06 24.49 5.69
C ILE A 164 1.30 23.68 5.31
N LEU A 165 1.59 22.63 6.07
CA LEU A 165 2.74 21.75 5.85
C LEU A 165 2.25 20.38 5.42
N ILE A 166 2.55 20.00 4.18
CA ILE A 166 2.27 18.66 3.66
C ILE A 166 3.50 17.78 3.93
N ILE A 167 3.34 16.78 4.79
CA ILE A 167 4.37 15.82 5.15
C ILE A 167 4.35 14.67 4.13
N ALA A 168 5.15 14.81 3.08
CA ALA A 168 5.29 13.85 1.98
C ALA A 168 6.65 13.12 2.02
N ILE A 169 7.07 12.76 3.23
CA ILE A 169 8.32 12.07 3.55
C ILE A 169 7.99 10.59 3.85
N PRO A 170 8.87 9.62 3.54
CA PRO A 170 8.63 8.22 3.89
C PRO A 170 8.39 8.01 5.39
N ASP A 171 7.38 7.21 5.74
CA ASP A 171 6.91 6.97 7.10
C ASP A 171 8.04 6.53 8.04
N GLU A 172 9.02 5.78 7.54
CA GLU A 172 10.15 5.26 8.30
C GLU A 172 11.12 6.32 8.83
N ILE A 173 11.19 7.48 8.20
CA ILE A 173 12.08 8.57 8.62
C ILE A 173 11.31 9.78 9.15
N GLN A 174 9.98 9.79 9.05
CA GLN A 174 9.15 10.92 9.45
C GLN A 174 9.40 11.34 10.91
N GLN A 175 9.47 10.39 11.86
CA GLN A 175 9.75 10.70 13.26
C GLN A 175 11.11 11.41 13.43
N GLN A 176 12.16 10.89 12.79
CA GLN A 176 13.49 11.47 12.89
C GLN A 176 13.54 12.87 12.28
N VAL A 177 12.88 13.07 11.14
CA VAL A 177 12.82 14.38 10.47
C VAL A 177 11.98 15.36 11.29
N TYR A 178 10.87 14.90 11.87
CA TYR A 178 10.01 15.70 12.73
C TYR A 178 10.81 16.28 13.89
N GLU A 179 11.47 15.43 14.67
CA GLU A 179 12.24 15.86 15.84
C GLU A 179 13.42 16.77 15.48
N LYS A 180 14.10 16.53 14.35
CA LYS A 180 15.31 17.27 13.98
C LYS A 180 15.06 18.58 13.23
N HIS A 181 13.97 18.65 12.47
CA HIS A 181 13.81 19.68 11.43
C HIS A 181 12.44 20.33 11.38
N ILE A 182 11.44 19.82 12.12
CA ILE A 182 10.07 20.34 12.07
C ILE A 182 9.64 20.87 13.43
N ARG A 183 9.73 20.05 14.47
CA ARG A 183 9.15 20.30 15.80
C ARG A 183 9.45 21.71 16.34
N ASP A 184 10.72 22.10 16.39
CA ASP A 184 11.16 23.37 16.98
C ASP A 184 10.92 24.59 16.07
N HIS A 185 10.42 24.37 14.86
CA HIS A 185 10.15 25.42 13.87
C HIS A 185 8.65 25.62 13.60
N LEU A 186 7.78 24.78 14.17
CA LEU A 186 6.33 24.92 14.08
C LEU A 186 5.87 26.21 14.76
N LEU A 187 4.87 26.84 14.17
CA LEU A 187 4.24 28.07 14.66
C LEU A 187 2.77 27.79 15.02
N PRO A 188 2.23 28.46 16.05
CA PRO A 188 0.82 28.33 16.42
C PRO A 188 -0.13 28.62 15.26
N GLY A 189 -1.20 27.83 15.15
CA GLY A 189 -2.23 27.99 14.13
C GLY A 189 -1.86 27.49 12.72
N GLN A 190 -0.70 26.87 12.55
CA GLN A 190 -0.36 26.13 11.33
C GLN A 190 -1.24 24.89 11.16
N VAL A 191 -1.20 24.31 9.95
CA VAL A 191 -1.83 23.02 9.64
C VAL A 191 -0.74 22.02 9.26
N MET A 192 -0.71 20.85 9.87
CA MET A 192 0.08 19.70 9.40
C MET A 192 -0.82 18.69 8.70
N ASP A 193 -0.58 18.49 7.40
CA ASP A 193 -1.24 17.51 6.56
C ASP A 193 -0.33 16.31 6.31
N PHE A 194 -0.87 15.09 6.43
CA PHE A 194 -0.13 13.86 6.19
C PHE A 194 -0.67 13.09 4.99
N ALA A 195 0.22 12.48 4.19
CA ALA A 195 -0.17 11.57 3.11
C ALA A 195 -0.51 10.13 3.60
N SER A 196 -0.10 9.79 4.82
CA SER A 196 -0.30 8.52 5.52
C SER A 196 -0.53 8.82 7.01
N SER A 197 -1.48 8.14 7.66
CA SER A 197 -1.77 8.42 9.07
C SER A 197 -0.82 7.74 10.05
N TYR A 198 0.11 6.89 9.58
CA TYR A 198 0.93 6.00 10.42
C TYR A 198 1.64 6.73 11.57
N GLY A 199 2.37 7.81 11.25
CA GLY A 199 3.19 8.53 12.23
C GLY A 199 2.39 9.12 13.38
N ILE A 200 1.17 9.60 13.11
CA ILE A 200 0.25 10.15 14.11
C ILE A 200 -0.49 9.02 14.84
N ARG A 201 -1.01 8.04 14.08
CA ARG A 201 -1.82 6.92 14.61
C ARG A 201 -1.09 6.09 15.67
N PHE A 202 0.21 5.91 15.51
CA PHE A 202 1.06 5.13 16.42
C PHE A 202 1.96 6.00 17.30
N GLU A 203 1.65 7.30 17.42
CA GLU A 203 2.33 8.25 18.31
C GLU A 203 3.85 8.36 18.04
N CYS A 204 4.30 8.05 16.83
CA CYS A 204 5.68 8.30 16.41
C CYS A 204 5.94 9.82 16.28
N ILE A 205 4.89 10.58 15.96
CA ILE A 205 4.87 12.03 15.94
C ILE A 205 3.76 12.48 16.90
N VAL A 206 4.13 13.35 17.84
CA VAL A 206 3.18 14.04 18.72
C VAL A 206 3.17 15.53 18.33
N PRO A 207 2.14 15.99 17.60
CA PRO A 207 2.02 17.40 17.22
C PRO A 207 1.72 18.27 18.46
N PRO A 208 2.09 19.56 18.45
CA PRO A 208 1.68 20.49 19.50
C PRO A 208 0.16 20.70 19.50
N ASP A 209 -0.39 21.16 20.62
CA ASP A 209 -1.84 21.29 20.87
C ASP A 209 -2.46 22.57 20.28
N ASP A 210 -1.65 23.41 19.63
CA ASP A 210 -2.02 24.71 19.08
C ASP A 210 -2.04 24.77 17.53
N ILE A 211 -1.91 23.61 16.86
CA ILE A 211 -2.00 23.49 15.39
C ILE A 211 -3.15 22.57 14.94
N ASP A 212 -3.58 22.68 13.69
CA ASP A 212 -4.47 21.67 13.11
C ASP A 212 -3.67 20.48 12.57
N VAL A 213 -4.25 19.28 12.65
CA VAL A 213 -3.64 18.05 12.11
C VAL A 213 -4.66 17.32 11.26
N VAL A 214 -4.34 17.17 9.97
CA VAL A 214 -5.22 16.61 8.96
C VAL A 214 -4.50 15.58 8.11
N MET A 215 -5.27 14.83 7.33
CA MET A 215 -4.74 13.90 6.34
C MET A 215 -5.52 14.08 5.05
N MET A 216 -4.81 14.33 3.96
CA MET A 216 -5.30 14.24 2.59
C MET A 216 -4.42 13.22 1.87
N SER A 217 -4.99 12.04 1.62
CA SER A 217 -4.25 10.88 1.09
C SER A 217 -4.84 10.46 -0.26
N PRO A 218 -4.20 10.81 -1.40
CA PRO A 218 -4.57 10.27 -2.70
C PRO A 218 -4.37 8.75 -2.73
N ARG A 219 -5.39 7.99 -3.14
CA ARG A 219 -5.36 6.52 -3.21
C ARG A 219 -4.84 6.03 -4.56
N ALA A 220 -3.67 6.53 -4.93
CA ALA A 220 -2.92 6.10 -6.11
C ALA A 220 -1.44 6.44 -5.94
N MET A 221 -0.59 5.85 -6.79
CA MET A 221 0.81 6.26 -6.90
C MET A 221 0.90 7.73 -7.36
N GLY A 222 1.89 8.47 -6.86
CA GLY A 222 2.03 9.90 -7.17
C GLY A 222 2.11 10.19 -8.68
N VAL A 223 2.83 9.38 -9.46
CA VAL A 223 2.80 9.49 -10.93
C VAL A 223 1.38 9.45 -11.50
N THR A 224 0.53 8.52 -11.04
CA THR A 224 -0.87 8.41 -11.44
C THR A 224 -1.71 9.59 -10.93
N VAL A 225 -1.41 10.12 -9.75
CA VAL A 225 -2.04 11.35 -9.23
C VAL A 225 -1.79 12.51 -10.19
N ARG A 226 -0.54 12.67 -10.66
CA ARG A 226 -0.17 13.74 -11.58
C ARG A 226 -0.78 13.53 -12.97
N GLU A 227 -0.60 12.35 -13.56
CA GLU A 227 -1.11 12.03 -14.90
C GLU A 227 -2.64 12.17 -14.98
N ALA A 228 -3.36 11.72 -13.95
CA ALA A 228 -4.81 11.88 -13.89
C ALA A 228 -5.17 13.38 -13.83
N TYR A 229 -4.45 14.17 -13.03
CA TYR A 229 -4.71 15.60 -12.91
C TYR A 229 -4.52 16.36 -14.23
N GLU A 230 -3.43 16.09 -14.95
CA GLU A 230 -3.12 16.69 -16.26
C GLU A 230 -4.14 16.29 -17.34
N ALA A 231 -4.73 15.10 -17.20
CA ALA A 231 -5.79 14.61 -18.07
C ALA A 231 -7.20 15.11 -17.69
N ASP A 232 -7.29 16.15 -16.84
CA ASP A 232 -8.55 16.69 -16.27
C ASP A 232 -9.42 15.62 -15.58
N LYS A 233 -8.75 14.62 -15.00
CA LYS A 233 -9.32 13.58 -14.15
C LYS A 233 -8.76 13.72 -12.74
N GLY A 234 -9.10 12.77 -11.88
CA GLY A 234 -8.52 12.65 -10.55
C GLY A 234 -8.39 11.20 -10.14
N VAL A 235 -7.83 10.97 -8.97
CA VAL A 235 -7.82 9.68 -8.29
C VAL A 235 -8.65 9.79 -7.02
N PRO A 236 -9.29 8.71 -6.54
CA PRO A 236 -9.99 8.76 -5.25
C PRO A 236 -9.03 9.17 -4.13
N GLY A 237 -9.54 9.84 -3.10
CA GLY A 237 -8.73 10.27 -1.96
C GLY A 237 -9.44 10.04 -0.63
N PHE A 238 -8.66 9.97 0.45
CA PHE A 238 -9.16 10.02 1.82
C PHE A 238 -8.87 11.38 2.44
N VAL A 239 -9.82 11.84 3.25
CA VAL A 239 -9.65 13.01 4.11
C VAL A 239 -9.98 12.64 5.55
N ALA A 240 -9.12 13.04 6.48
CA ALA A 240 -9.36 12.89 7.92
C ALA A 240 -8.87 14.10 8.70
N VAL A 241 -9.40 14.26 9.90
CA VAL A 241 -8.98 15.28 10.88
C VAL A 241 -8.62 14.56 12.17
N TRP A 242 -7.40 14.79 12.66
CA TRP A 242 -6.93 14.30 13.95
C TRP A 242 -7.09 15.35 15.05
N GLN A 243 -6.74 16.59 14.73
CA GLN A 243 -6.80 17.74 15.64
C GLN A 243 -7.36 18.95 14.91
N ASP A 244 -8.37 19.60 15.50
CA ASP A 244 -9.04 20.80 14.95
C ASP A 244 -9.06 21.90 16.01
N VAL A 245 -7.97 22.66 16.06
CA VAL A 245 -7.78 23.82 16.95
C VAL A 245 -8.49 25.05 16.37
N SER A 246 -8.44 25.21 15.05
CA SER A 246 -8.99 26.38 14.36
C SER A 246 -10.51 26.34 14.13
N GLY A 247 -11.12 25.16 14.23
CA GLY A 247 -12.50 24.89 13.80
C GLY A 247 -12.66 24.84 12.26
N LYS A 248 -11.54 24.82 11.52
CA LYS A 248 -11.50 24.84 10.05
C LYS A 248 -10.67 23.70 9.46
N ALA A 249 -10.07 22.81 10.27
CA ALA A 249 -9.18 21.75 9.81
C ALA A 249 -9.83 20.90 8.69
N ARG A 250 -11.09 20.51 8.89
CA ARG A 250 -11.87 19.76 7.89
C ARG A 250 -11.98 20.50 6.55
N GLN A 251 -12.19 21.81 6.57
CA GLN A 251 -12.36 22.61 5.35
C GLN A 251 -11.03 22.74 4.60
N VAL A 252 -9.92 22.86 5.33
CA VAL A 252 -8.57 22.87 4.75
C VAL A 252 -8.27 21.53 4.10
N ALA A 253 -8.49 20.41 4.79
CA ALA A 253 -8.22 19.06 4.25
C ALA A 253 -9.02 18.77 2.98
N LEU A 254 -10.30 19.16 2.94
CA LEU A 254 -11.12 19.04 1.73
C LEU A 254 -10.61 19.96 0.62
N ALA A 255 -10.21 21.19 0.94
CA ALA A 255 -9.68 22.11 -0.06
C ALA A 255 -8.34 21.61 -0.65
N LEU A 256 -7.47 20.99 0.16
CA LEU A 256 -6.27 20.28 -0.32
C LEU A 256 -6.65 19.15 -1.26
N ALA A 257 -7.63 18.31 -0.89
CA ALA A 257 -8.10 17.22 -1.75
C ALA A 257 -8.61 17.73 -3.10
N LYS A 258 -9.25 18.91 -3.11
CA LYS A 258 -9.70 19.55 -4.34
C LYS A 258 -8.55 20.09 -5.19
N ALA A 259 -7.61 20.79 -4.58
CA ALA A 259 -6.46 21.36 -5.29
C ALA A 259 -5.52 20.27 -5.85
N VAL A 260 -5.42 19.13 -5.18
CA VAL A 260 -4.68 17.96 -5.68
C VAL A 260 -5.47 17.19 -6.77
N GLY A 261 -6.78 17.45 -6.90
CA GLY A 261 -7.66 16.88 -7.94
C GLY A 261 -8.45 15.64 -7.50
N CYS A 262 -8.33 15.19 -6.25
CA CYS A 262 -9.00 13.98 -5.78
C CYS A 262 -10.53 14.08 -5.84
N THR A 263 -11.09 15.28 -5.63
CA THR A 263 -12.54 15.53 -5.68
C THR A 263 -13.16 15.34 -7.08
N ARG A 264 -12.36 15.24 -8.15
CA ARG A 264 -12.83 14.87 -9.50
C ARG A 264 -13.25 13.40 -9.57
N ALA A 265 -12.56 12.53 -8.85
CA ALA A 265 -12.90 11.10 -8.73
C ALA A 265 -13.74 10.78 -7.49
N GLY A 266 -13.70 11.66 -6.49
CA GLY A 266 -14.43 11.54 -5.24
C GLY A 266 -13.48 11.33 -4.07
N VAL A 267 -13.73 12.07 -2.99
CA VAL A 267 -13.01 11.93 -1.72
C VAL A 267 -13.94 11.37 -0.66
N PHE A 268 -13.41 10.48 0.17
CA PHE A 268 -14.12 9.87 1.27
C PHE A 268 -13.55 10.35 2.61
N GLU A 269 -14.43 10.73 3.52
CA GLU A 269 -14.02 11.13 4.86
C GLU A 269 -13.88 9.89 5.75
N CYS A 270 -12.71 9.72 6.36
CA CYS A 270 -12.40 8.64 7.29
C CYS A 270 -11.71 9.19 8.53
N ARG A 271 -11.28 8.30 9.41
CA ARG A 271 -10.42 8.64 10.54
C ARG A 271 -8.97 8.23 10.24
N PHE A 272 -8.04 8.74 11.03
CA PHE A 272 -6.64 8.34 10.95
C PHE A 272 -6.48 6.84 11.20
N GLU A 273 -7.25 6.27 12.13
CA GLU A 273 -7.24 4.83 12.42
C GLU A 273 -7.66 4.00 11.21
N ASP A 274 -8.69 4.44 10.47
CA ASP A 274 -9.22 3.68 9.35
C ASP A 274 -8.19 3.52 8.24
N GLU A 275 -7.44 4.58 7.95
CA GLU A 275 -6.43 4.61 6.89
C GLU A 275 -5.24 3.70 7.22
N SER A 276 -4.62 3.89 8.38
CA SER A 276 -3.51 3.05 8.83
C SER A 276 -3.92 1.59 8.98
N ASP A 277 -5.09 1.30 9.59
CA ASP A 277 -5.54 -0.06 9.83
C ASP A 277 -5.75 -0.81 8.50
N ILE A 278 -6.42 -0.20 7.51
CA ILE A 278 -6.70 -0.85 6.23
C ILE A 278 -5.46 -0.94 5.36
N ASN A 279 -4.58 0.07 5.39
CA ASN A 279 -3.34 0.08 4.65
C ASN A 279 -2.43 -1.07 5.11
N LEU A 280 -2.17 -1.14 6.42
CA LEU A 280 -1.36 -2.21 7.02
C LEU A 280 -2.03 -3.58 6.90
N LEU A 281 -3.37 -3.68 6.96
CA LEU A 281 -4.05 -4.95 6.70
C LEU A 281 -3.86 -5.42 5.25
N GLY A 282 -3.87 -4.50 4.28
CA GLY A 282 -3.55 -4.80 2.90
C GLY A 282 -2.14 -5.40 2.77
N GLU A 283 -1.16 -4.72 3.36
CA GLU A 283 0.27 -5.08 3.34
C GLU A 283 0.59 -6.38 4.07
N GLN A 284 -0.07 -6.67 5.19
CA GLN A 284 0.21 -7.86 6.02
C GLN A 284 -0.76 -9.03 5.79
N GLY A 285 -1.90 -8.75 5.15
CA GLY A 285 -2.99 -9.68 4.94
C GLY A 285 -3.19 -10.03 3.49
N LEU A 286 -3.58 -9.05 2.67
CA LEU A 286 -3.95 -9.28 1.27
C LEU A 286 -2.74 -9.63 0.40
N TRP A 287 -1.72 -8.78 0.40
CA TRP A 287 -0.55 -8.96 -0.49
C TRP A 287 0.24 -10.23 -0.20
N PRO A 288 0.48 -10.64 1.06
CA PRO A 288 1.16 -11.91 1.34
C PRO A 288 0.35 -13.12 0.87
N LEU A 289 -0.99 -13.10 0.98
CA LEU A 289 -1.83 -14.18 0.46
C LEU A 289 -1.76 -14.24 -1.06
N PHE A 290 -1.84 -13.11 -1.73
CA PHE A 290 -1.78 -13.01 -3.19
C PHE A 290 -0.41 -13.47 -3.73
N THR A 291 0.68 -12.91 -3.22
CA THR A 291 2.04 -13.24 -3.66
C THR A 291 2.37 -14.71 -3.40
N GLN A 292 2.01 -15.26 -2.23
CA GLN A 292 2.23 -16.69 -1.97
C GLN A 292 1.42 -17.59 -2.89
N ALA A 293 0.17 -17.23 -3.22
CA ALA A 293 -0.63 -18.01 -4.17
C ALA A 293 0.05 -18.03 -5.55
N LEU A 294 0.60 -16.90 -6.00
CA LEU A 294 1.32 -16.81 -7.26
C LEU A 294 2.58 -17.68 -7.26
N LEU A 295 3.42 -17.58 -6.22
CA LEU A 295 4.66 -18.34 -6.11
C LEU A 295 4.40 -19.86 -6.07
N LEU A 296 3.46 -20.31 -5.23
CA LEU A 296 3.11 -21.74 -5.14
C LEU A 296 2.50 -22.26 -6.44
N THR A 297 1.68 -21.47 -7.12
CA THR A 297 1.09 -21.87 -8.41
C THR A 297 2.16 -21.98 -9.50
N TYR A 298 3.16 -21.09 -9.47
CA TYR A 298 4.33 -21.18 -10.33
C TYR A 298 5.17 -22.43 -10.05
N GLU A 299 5.48 -22.73 -8.78
CA GLU A 299 6.21 -23.95 -8.39
C GLU A 299 5.50 -25.21 -8.91
N VAL A 300 4.21 -25.35 -8.63
CA VAL A 300 3.40 -26.51 -9.07
C VAL A 300 3.38 -26.64 -10.59
N ALA A 301 3.29 -25.54 -11.34
CA ALA A 301 3.31 -25.57 -12.80
C ALA A 301 4.65 -26.10 -13.32
N VAL A 302 5.76 -25.59 -12.79
CA VAL A 302 7.11 -26.01 -13.18
C VAL A 302 7.36 -27.48 -12.80
N GLU A 303 6.93 -27.91 -11.62
CA GLU A 303 7.01 -29.31 -11.17
C GLU A 303 6.20 -30.26 -12.05
N ALA A 304 5.06 -29.77 -12.59
CA ALA A 304 4.26 -30.50 -13.56
C ALA A 304 4.87 -30.53 -14.99
N GLY A 305 6.04 -29.92 -15.19
CA GLY A 305 6.75 -29.90 -16.47
C GLY A 305 6.38 -28.75 -17.40
N ILE A 306 5.61 -27.75 -16.92
CA ILE A 306 5.34 -26.54 -17.71
C ILE A 306 6.61 -25.69 -17.77
N PRO A 307 7.02 -25.20 -18.96
CA PRO A 307 8.17 -24.30 -19.07
C PRO A 307 8.01 -23.07 -18.14
N PRO A 308 9.03 -22.71 -17.34
CA PRO A 308 8.96 -21.59 -16.41
C PRO A 308 8.51 -20.27 -17.05
N GLU A 309 9.01 -19.99 -18.25
CA GLU A 309 8.69 -18.78 -18.99
C GLU A 309 7.21 -18.74 -19.42
N VAL A 310 6.63 -19.90 -19.77
CA VAL A 310 5.20 -20.02 -20.11
C VAL A 310 4.33 -19.77 -18.88
N ALA A 311 4.68 -20.37 -17.74
CA ALA A 311 3.95 -20.16 -16.49
C ALA A 311 3.99 -18.69 -16.04
N LEU A 312 5.15 -18.03 -16.14
CA LEU A 312 5.27 -16.62 -15.76
C LEU A 312 4.47 -15.69 -16.67
N ILE A 313 4.48 -15.93 -17.99
CA ILE A 313 3.69 -15.15 -18.95
C ILE A 313 2.20 -15.29 -18.68
N GLU A 314 1.71 -16.51 -18.47
CA GLU A 314 0.31 -16.79 -18.15
C GLU A 314 -0.13 -16.04 -16.88
N TYR A 315 0.66 -16.10 -15.81
CA TYR A 315 0.19 -15.62 -14.52
C TYR A 315 0.33 -14.11 -14.30
N CYS A 316 1.35 -13.47 -14.87
CA CYS A 316 1.55 -12.03 -14.65
C CYS A 316 2.24 -11.28 -15.79
N ALA A 317 3.22 -11.88 -16.48
CA ALA A 317 4.07 -11.12 -17.38
C ALA A 317 3.40 -10.72 -18.71
N SER A 318 2.25 -11.33 -19.07
CA SER A 318 1.42 -10.87 -20.21
C SER A 318 0.75 -9.52 -19.96
N GLY A 319 0.56 -9.13 -18.70
CA GLY A 319 -0.22 -7.95 -18.30
C GLY A 319 -1.73 -8.21 -18.13
N GLU A 320 -2.24 -9.39 -18.48
CA GLU A 320 -3.66 -9.73 -18.35
C GLU A 320 -4.14 -9.63 -16.89
N ALA A 321 -3.31 -10.06 -15.92
CA ALA A 321 -3.61 -9.91 -14.50
C ALA A 321 -3.88 -8.44 -14.12
N SER A 322 -3.12 -7.48 -14.66
CA SER A 322 -3.34 -6.05 -14.45
C SER A 322 -4.67 -5.58 -15.04
N GLU A 323 -5.08 -6.11 -16.19
CA GLU A 323 -6.38 -5.83 -16.78
C GLU A 323 -7.53 -6.38 -15.92
N ILE A 324 -7.37 -7.57 -15.34
CA ILE A 324 -8.35 -8.14 -14.41
C ILE A 324 -8.52 -7.22 -13.19
N PHE A 325 -7.43 -6.77 -12.58
CA PHE A 325 -7.51 -5.81 -11.46
C PHE A 325 -8.17 -4.49 -11.87
N ARG A 326 -7.87 -4.00 -13.07
CA ARG A 326 -8.55 -2.82 -13.64
C ARG A 326 -10.06 -3.06 -13.78
N GLN A 327 -10.48 -4.21 -14.29
CA GLN A 327 -11.90 -4.53 -14.42
C GLN A 327 -12.58 -4.74 -13.05
N MET A 328 -11.87 -5.28 -12.05
CA MET A 328 -12.38 -5.30 -10.67
C MET A 328 -12.67 -3.90 -10.14
N ALA A 329 -11.83 -2.92 -10.45
CA ALA A 329 -12.04 -1.53 -10.05
C ALA A 329 -13.22 -0.86 -10.80
N LEU A 330 -13.43 -1.20 -12.08
CA LEU A 330 -14.48 -0.60 -12.92
C LEU A 330 -15.86 -1.23 -12.71
N ASP A 331 -15.93 -2.56 -12.65
CA ASP A 331 -17.19 -3.32 -12.62
C ASP A 331 -17.47 -4.00 -11.29
N GLY A 332 -16.48 -4.09 -10.40
CA GLY A 332 -16.55 -4.78 -9.11
C GLY A 332 -15.94 -6.18 -9.15
N ILE A 333 -15.45 -6.63 -7.98
CA ILE A 333 -14.67 -7.87 -7.78
C ILE A 333 -15.33 -9.10 -8.41
N VAL A 334 -16.65 -9.25 -8.23
CA VAL A 334 -17.41 -10.43 -8.70
C VAL A 334 -17.96 -10.22 -10.12
N ARG A 335 -18.52 -9.04 -10.41
CA ARG A 335 -19.25 -8.78 -11.66
C ARG A 335 -18.34 -8.76 -12.89
N GLN A 336 -17.09 -8.31 -12.74
CA GLN A 336 -16.10 -8.35 -13.81
C GLN A 336 -15.94 -9.76 -14.39
N ALA A 337 -16.25 -10.81 -13.62
CA ALA A 337 -16.08 -12.19 -14.07
C ALA A 337 -16.92 -12.57 -15.30
N ARG A 338 -17.87 -11.73 -15.72
CA ARG A 338 -18.59 -11.86 -16.99
C ARG A 338 -17.68 -11.78 -18.23
N PHE A 339 -16.48 -11.20 -18.10
CA PHE A 339 -15.49 -11.15 -19.18
C PHE A 339 -14.67 -12.44 -19.31
N HIS A 340 -14.81 -13.37 -18.35
CA HIS A 340 -14.14 -14.68 -18.37
C HIS A 340 -15.04 -15.76 -18.96
N SER A 341 -14.41 -16.79 -19.55
CA SER A 341 -15.13 -17.96 -20.07
C SER A 341 -15.97 -18.65 -18.98
N PRO A 342 -17.07 -19.35 -19.34
CA PRO A 342 -17.84 -20.15 -18.38
C PRO A 342 -16.98 -21.14 -17.59
N THR A 343 -15.96 -21.73 -18.23
CA THR A 343 -14.99 -22.63 -17.59
C THR A 343 -14.20 -21.92 -16.49
N SER A 344 -13.63 -20.75 -16.80
CA SER A 344 -12.88 -19.95 -15.83
C SER A 344 -13.76 -19.53 -14.65
N ARG A 345 -14.95 -19.00 -14.92
CA ARG A 345 -15.92 -18.59 -13.87
C ARG A 345 -16.31 -19.75 -12.95
N TYR A 346 -16.64 -20.91 -13.52
CA TYR A 346 -16.99 -22.10 -12.74
C TYR A 346 -15.79 -22.60 -11.93
N GLY A 347 -14.60 -22.64 -12.54
CA GLY A 347 -13.36 -22.99 -11.87
C GLY A 347 -13.08 -22.09 -10.67
N THR A 348 -13.04 -20.77 -10.87
CA THR A 348 -12.76 -19.80 -9.80
C THR A 348 -13.74 -19.95 -8.64
N LEU A 349 -15.05 -19.96 -8.89
CA LEU A 349 -16.05 -19.99 -7.81
C LEU A 349 -16.03 -21.32 -7.04
N THR A 350 -16.01 -22.46 -7.75
CA THR A 350 -16.03 -23.77 -7.10
C THR A 350 -14.72 -24.12 -6.40
N ARG A 351 -13.58 -23.58 -6.85
CA ARG A 351 -12.30 -23.76 -6.15
C ARG A 351 -12.16 -22.81 -4.97
N ALA A 352 -12.70 -21.59 -5.05
CA ALA A 352 -12.73 -20.66 -3.93
C ALA A 352 -13.49 -21.23 -2.71
N GLU A 353 -14.57 -21.98 -2.91
CA GLU A 353 -15.30 -22.65 -1.83
C GLU A 353 -14.47 -23.71 -1.09
N LYS A 354 -13.49 -24.32 -1.77
CA LYS A 354 -12.63 -25.36 -1.21
C LYS A 354 -11.40 -24.81 -0.49
N LEU A 355 -11.12 -23.51 -0.62
CA LEU A 355 -10.02 -22.87 0.10
C LEU A 355 -10.30 -22.91 1.61
N PRO A 356 -9.25 -22.90 2.46
CA PRO A 356 -9.39 -22.89 3.90
C PRO A 356 -9.82 -21.50 4.41
N ASN A 357 -10.98 -21.01 3.95
CA ASN A 357 -11.47 -19.65 4.13
C ASN A 357 -11.58 -19.24 5.60
N LYS A 358 -11.99 -20.17 6.47
CA LYS A 358 -12.01 -19.93 7.92
C LYS A 358 -10.61 -19.64 8.46
N ALA A 359 -9.62 -20.49 8.15
CA ALA A 359 -8.26 -20.32 8.64
C ALA A 359 -7.59 -19.05 8.07
N MET A 360 -7.84 -18.73 6.79
CA MET A 360 -7.36 -17.48 6.17
C MET A 360 -7.98 -16.26 6.86
N LYS A 361 -9.29 -16.26 7.10
CA LYS A 361 -9.97 -15.19 7.83
C LYS A 361 -9.44 -15.06 9.27
N ASP A 362 -9.24 -16.17 9.96
CA ASP A 362 -8.67 -16.19 11.33
C ASP A 362 -7.26 -15.57 11.34
N ARG A 363 -6.44 -15.77 10.30
CA ARG A 363 -5.13 -15.11 10.14
C ARG A 363 -5.26 -13.61 9.92
N LEU A 364 -6.15 -13.17 9.02
CA LEU A 364 -6.40 -11.75 8.75
C LEU A 364 -6.92 -11.02 10.00
N GLN A 365 -7.79 -11.67 10.78
CA GLN A 365 -8.30 -11.14 12.04
C GLN A 365 -7.17 -10.95 13.07
N LYS A 366 -6.23 -11.90 13.15
CA LYS A 366 -5.05 -11.79 14.02
C LYS A 366 -4.12 -10.65 13.57
N ALA A 367 -3.90 -10.49 12.27
CA ALA A 367 -3.12 -9.36 11.73
C ALA A 367 -3.77 -8.01 12.09
N MET A 368 -5.07 -7.85 11.82
CA MET A 368 -5.84 -6.66 12.21
C MET A 368 -5.70 -6.36 13.71
N ASN A 369 -5.82 -7.37 14.57
CA ASN A 369 -5.66 -7.19 16.01
C ASN A 369 -4.23 -6.75 16.39
N GLY A 370 -3.20 -7.33 15.75
CA GLY A 370 -1.80 -6.95 15.95
C GLY A 370 -1.45 -5.54 15.47
N ILE A 371 -2.13 -5.08 14.42
CA ILE A 371 -2.04 -3.69 13.94
C ILE A 371 -2.69 -2.75 14.95
N ARG A 372 -3.97 -2.98 15.30
CA ARG A 372 -4.75 -2.09 16.17
C ARG A 372 -4.19 -1.92 17.57
N ASN A 373 -3.57 -2.97 18.12
CA ASN A 373 -2.95 -2.92 19.45
C ASN A 373 -1.48 -2.45 19.42
N GLY A 374 -0.98 -1.98 18.28
CA GLY A 374 0.37 -1.42 18.14
C GLY A 374 1.51 -2.43 18.16
N ARG A 375 1.22 -3.75 18.21
CA ARG A 375 2.26 -4.78 18.21
C ARG A 375 3.14 -4.73 16.97
N PHE A 376 2.52 -4.58 15.80
CA PHE A 376 3.27 -4.45 14.55
C PHE A 376 4.09 -3.15 14.53
N ALA A 377 3.52 -2.02 14.95
CA ALA A 377 4.24 -0.76 14.99
C ALA A 377 5.49 -0.84 15.89
N LYS A 378 5.40 -1.53 17.04
CA LYS A 378 6.54 -1.78 17.92
C LYS A 378 7.57 -2.73 17.30
N GLU A 379 7.12 -3.81 16.66
CA GLU A 379 7.99 -4.75 15.93
C GLU A 379 8.77 -4.02 14.84
N TRP A 380 8.09 -3.20 14.04
CA TRP A 380 8.68 -2.44 12.95
C TRP A 380 9.65 -1.37 13.44
N ALA A 381 9.31 -0.64 14.50
CA ALA A 381 10.21 0.35 15.11
C ALA A 381 11.52 -0.29 15.60
N ASN A 382 11.46 -1.50 16.18
CA ASN A 382 12.67 -2.22 16.59
C ASN A 382 13.51 -2.65 15.39
N GLU A 383 12.88 -3.20 14.34
CA GLU A 383 13.56 -3.58 13.11
C GLU A 383 14.29 -2.39 12.46
N GLN A 384 13.67 -1.20 12.47
CA GLN A 384 14.27 0.04 11.99
C GLN A 384 15.48 0.47 12.84
N ALA A 385 15.34 0.44 14.17
CA ALA A 385 16.42 0.81 15.09
C ALA A 385 17.64 -0.10 14.95
N GLU A 386 17.44 -1.36 14.56
CA GLU A 386 18.51 -2.34 14.31
C GLU A 386 19.08 -2.27 12.88
N GLY A 387 18.55 -1.41 12.00
CA GLY A 387 19.04 -1.25 10.63
C GLY A 387 18.55 -2.34 9.67
N TYR A 388 17.34 -2.84 9.85
CA TYR A 388 16.64 -3.76 8.94
C TYR A 388 17.25 -5.18 8.76
N PRO A 389 17.73 -5.87 9.82
CA PRO A 389 18.36 -7.18 9.67
C PRO A 389 17.42 -8.27 9.16
N ASN A 390 16.18 -8.34 9.67
CA ASN A 390 15.20 -9.34 9.25
C ASN A 390 14.66 -9.04 7.86
N LEU A 391 14.35 -7.78 7.55
CA LEU A 391 13.91 -7.38 6.22
C LEU A 391 14.98 -7.72 5.17
N THR A 392 16.25 -7.38 5.43
CA THR A 392 17.36 -7.70 4.53
C THR A 392 17.48 -9.22 4.29
N LYS A 393 17.35 -10.02 5.36
CA LYS A 393 17.35 -11.48 5.27
C LYS A 393 16.17 -12.01 4.45
N LEU A 394 14.96 -11.53 4.71
CA LEU A 394 13.73 -11.96 4.03
C LEU A 394 13.76 -11.59 2.54
N MET A 395 14.21 -10.39 2.20
CA MET A 395 14.40 -9.95 0.81
C MET A 395 15.37 -10.87 0.07
N LYS A 396 16.54 -11.15 0.66
CA LYS A 396 17.51 -12.07 0.06
C LYS A 396 16.93 -13.47 -0.13
N GLN A 397 16.10 -13.96 0.80
CA GLN A 397 15.42 -15.25 0.66
C GLN A 397 14.40 -15.23 -0.49
N ALA A 398 13.58 -14.17 -0.60
CA ALA A 398 12.61 -14.00 -1.67
C ALA A 398 13.28 -13.91 -3.05
N GLU A 399 14.39 -13.16 -3.15
CA GLU A 399 15.16 -13.00 -4.39
C GLU A 399 15.77 -14.31 -4.91
N ASN A 400 16.02 -15.27 -4.02
CA ASN A 400 16.53 -16.60 -4.38
C ASN A 400 15.45 -17.53 -4.96
N HIS A 401 14.17 -17.13 -4.94
CA HIS A 401 13.10 -17.94 -5.51
C HIS A 401 13.34 -18.13 -7.03
N PRO A 402 13.15 -19.33 -7.60
CA PRO A 402 13.45 -19.61 -9.01
C PRO A 402 12.74 -18.69 -10.01
N ILE A 403 11.56 -18.17 -9.64
CA ILE A 403 10.79 -17.22 -10.46
C ILE A 403 11.62 -15.99 -10.85
N THR A 404 12.50 -15.49 -9.98
CA THR A 404 13.24 -14.24 -10.23
C THR A 404 14.23 -14.37 -11.38
N LYS A 405 14.77 -15.59 -11.58
CA LYS A 405 15.61 -15.90 -12.74
C LYS A 405 14.79 -15.91 -14.03
N THR A 406 13.57 -16.43 -13.97
CA THR A 406 12.64 -16.46 -15.10
C THR A 406 12.17 -15.06 -15.46
N GLU A 407 11.84 -14.22 -14.46
CA GLU A 407 11.49 -12.81 -14.65
C GLU A 407 12.57 -12.05 -15.43
N ARG A 408 13.84 -12.19 -15.05
CA ARG A 408 14.95 -11.55 -15.77
C ARG A 408 15.01 -11.95 -17.25
N LYS A 409 14.70 -13.21 -17.58
CA LYS A 409 14.66 -13.66 -18.98
C LYS A 409 13.45 -13.11 -19.73
N VAL A 410 12.27 -13.16 -19.12
CA VAL A 410 11.01 -12.75 -19.75
C VAL A 410 10.99 -11.23 -19.94
N HIS A 411 11.37 -10.44 -18.93
CA HIS A 411 11.43 -8.98 -19.04
C HIS A 411 12.38 -8.47 -20.13
N ALA A 412 13.45 -9.22 -20.44
CA ALA A 412 14.38 -8.85 -21.51
C ALA A 412 13.74 -8.92 -22.91
N ILE A 413 12.63 -9.66 -23.07
CA ILE A 413 12.00 -9.93 -24.37
C ILE A 413 10.56 -9.41 -24.46
N THR A 414 9.88 -9.16 -23.33
CA THR A 414 8.51 -8.65 -23.32
C THR A 414 8.49 -7.12 -23.34
N LYS A 415 8.22 -6.53 -24.51
CA LYS A 415 7.78 -5.13 -24.63
C LYS A 415 6.27 -5.07 -24.33
N CYS A 416 5.90 -5.24 -23.07
CA CYS A 416 4.48 -5.18 -22.68
C CYS A 416 3.91 -3.78 -22.99
N PRO A 417 2.74 -3.65 -23.64
CA PRO A 417 2.17 -2.34 -23.97
C PRO A 417 1.86 -1.53 -22.71
N LYS A 418 2.57 -0.41 -22.53
CA LYS A 418 2.21 0.73 -21.65
C LYS A 418 2.18 0.56 -20.12
N ASN A 419 2.66 -0.55 -19.53
CA ASN A 419 2.73 -0.68 -18.06
C ASN A 419 4.14 -0.53 -17.45
N TYR A 420 5.18 -0.28 -18.25
CA TYR A 420 6.53 -0.06 -17.74
C TYR A 420 7.20 1.14 -18.43
N SER A 421 6.82 2.35 -18.02
CA SER A 421 7.74 3.49 -18.03
C SER A 421 8.09 3.80 -16.58
N VAL A 422 8.84 2.91 -15.96
CA VAL A 422 9.70 3.34 -14.85
C VAL A 422 11.02 3.64 -15.53
N ASP A 423 11.28 4.92 -15.78
CA ASP A 423 12.59 5.35 -16.23
C ASP A 423 13.62 4.87 -15.20
N PRO A 424 14.62 4.05 -15.58
CA PRO A 424 15.68 3.67 -14.67
C PRO A 424 16.75 4.77 -14.51
N SER A 425 16.53 6.00 -14.99
CA SER A 425 17.45 7.13 -14.85
C SER A 425 17.46 7.76 -13.45
#